data_AF-A0A060HMY7-F1
#
_entry.id   AF-A0A060HMY7-F1
#
_cell.length_a   1.000
_cell.length_b   1.000
_cell.length_c   1.000
_cell.angle_alpha   90.00
_cell.angle_beta   90.00
_cell.angle_gamma   90.00
#
_symmetry.space_group_name_H-M   'P 1'
#
loop_
_entity.id
_entity.type
_entity.pdbx_description
1 polymer ?
#
loop_
_entity_poly.entity_id
_entity_poly.type
_entity_poly.pdbx_seq_one_letter_code
_entity_poly.pdbx_strand_id
1 'polypeptide(L)' 'MRICESCGRVRFYSLNFLFSKTVCNECYLAMKEREKEKKRH' A
#
# COMPACT_ATOMS: atom_id res chain seq x y z
N MET A 1 3.64 -12.78 -10.19
CA MET A 1 4.16 -12.41 -8.86
C MET A 1 4.50 -10.93 -8.87
N ARG A 2 3.77 -10.05 -8.16
CA ARG A 2 4.12 -8.62 -8.13
C ARG A 2 4.90 -8.31 -6.85
N ILE A 3 6.03 -7.63 -7.00
CA ILE A 3 6.86 -7.15 -5.90
C ILE A 3 6.35 -5.76 -5.50
N CYS A 4 6.24 -5.50 -4.20
CA CYS A 4 5.93 -4.16 -3.71
C CYS A 4 7.08 -3.20 -4.02
N GLU A 5 6.85 -2.11 -4.74
CA GLU A 5 7.89 -1.09 -4.98
C GLU A 5 8.33 -0.37 -3.69
N SER A 6 7.47 -0.27 -2.68
CA SER A 6 7.82 0.40 -1.42
C SER A 6 8.63 -0.47 -0.45
N CYS A 7 8.48 -1.79 -0.47
CA CYS A 7 9.15 -2.66 0.51
C CYS A 7 9.88 -3.87 -0.08
N GLY A 8 9.88 -4.03 -1.41
CA GLY A 8 10.57 -5.11 -2.11
C GLY A 8 10.01 -6.52 -1.84
N ARG A 9 8.95 -6.65 -1.02
CA ARG A 9 8.38 -7.95 -0.67
C ARG A 9 7.36 -8.39 -1.71
N VAL A 10 7.48 -9.66 -2.12
CA VAL A 10 6.45 -10.36 -2.88
C VAL A 10 5.26 -10.60 -1.98
N ARG A 11 4.09 -10.05 -2.32
CA ARG A 11 2.85 -10.39 -1.64
C ARG A 11 1.72 -10.56 -2.65
N PHE A 12 1.03 -11.70 -2.53
CA PHE A 12 -0.15 -12.03 -3.32
C PHE A 12 -1.33 -11.21 -2.78
N TYR A 13 -1.82 -10.24 -3.55
CA TYR A 13 -3.08 -9.58 -3.25
C TYR A 13 -4.20 -10.31 -3.98
N SER A 14 -5.17 -10.82 -3.20
CA SER A 14 -6.41 -11.37 -3.72
C SER A 14 -7.21 -10.28 -4.46
N LEU A 15 -7.99 -10.72 -5.44
CA LEU A 15 -8.57 -10.03 -6.59
C LEU A 15 -9.45 -8.77 -6.36
N ASN A 16 -9.46 -8.16 -5.18
CA ASN A 16 -10.32 -7.01 -4.87
C ASN A 16 -9.55 -5.74 -4.44
N PHE A 17 -8.26 -5.62 -4.78
CA PHE A 17 -7.57 -4.33 -4.65
C PHE A 17 -7.83 -3.48 -5.90
N LEU A 18 -8.98 -2.82 -5.92
CA LEU A 18 -9.24 -1.74 -6.88
C LEU A 18 -8.06 -0.77 -6.83
N PHE A 19 -7.56 -0.39 -8.01
CA PHE A 19 -6.37 0.43 -8.28
C PHE A 19 -5.05 -0.34 -8.28
N SER A 20 -4.55 -0.62 -9.49
CA SER A 20 -3.21 -0.40 -10.09
C SER A 20 -1.97 -0.15 -9.19
N LYS A 21 -1.98 -0.50 -7.91
CA LYS A 21 -0.93 -0.12 -6.98
C LYS A 21 0.15 -1.18 -7.02
N THR A 22 1.33 -0.77 -7.46
CA THR A 22 2.61 -1.44 -7.28
C THR A 22 3.02 -1.53 -5.80
N VAL A 23 2.21 -0.95 -4.91
CA VAL A 23 2.41 -0.89 -3.47
C VAL A 23 1.48 -1.87 -2.77
N CYS A 24 2.04 -2.56 -1.78
CA CYS A 24 1.38 -3.59 -1.00
C CYS A 24 0.38 -2.99 0.02
N ASN A 25 -0.60 -3.76 0.49
CA ASN A 25 -1.62 -3.30 1.44
C ASN A 25 -1.03 -2.72 2.74
N GLU A 26 0.00 -3.33 3.32
CA GLU A 26 0.65 -2.78 4.53
C GLU A 26 1.24 -1.40 4.26
N CYS A 27 1.99 -1.26 3.17
CA CYS A 27 2.59 0.02 2.78
C CYS A 27 1.49 1.05 2.46
N TYR A 28 0.40 0.63 1.81
CA TYR A 28 -0.72 1.50 1.52
C TYR A 28 -1.43 1.99 2.78
N LEU A 29 -1.67 1.11 3.75
CA LEU A 29 -2.26 1.48 5.04
C LEU A 29 -1.35 2.45 5.80
N ALA A 30 -0.05 2.18 5.86
CA ALA A 30 0.92 3.07 6.50
C ALA A 30 0.97 4.46 5.83
N MET A 31 0.89 4.52 4.50
CA MET A 31 0.78 5.80 3.77
C MET A 31 -0.51 6.54 4.16
N LYS A 32 -1.65 5.84 4.20
CA LYS A 32 -2.94 6.43 4.59
C LYS A 32 -2.96 6.95 6.02
N GLU A 33 -2.31 6.28 6.95
CA GLU A 33 -2.17 6.74 8.33
C GLU A 33 -1.36 8.03 8.41
N ARG A 34 -0.23 8.10 7.70
CA ARG A 34 0.57 9.34 7.59
C ARG A 34 -0.21 10.49 6.94
N GLU A 35 -1.01 10.23 5.92
CA GLU A 35 -1.89 11.24 5.31
C GLU A 35 -2.96 11.75 6.29
N LYS A 36 -3.50 10.87 7.13
CA LYS A 36 -4.48 11.26 8.17
C LYS A 36 -3.84 12.13 9.24
N GLU A 37 -2.61 11.80 9.66
CA GLU A 37 -1.86 12.59 10.64
C GLU A 37 -1.54 14.00 10.10
N LYS A 38 -1.10 14.10 8.85
CA LYS A 38 -0.87 15.39 8.17
C LYS A 38 -2.10 16.29 8.04
N LYS A 39 -3.31 15.72 8.04
CA LYS A 39 -4.56 16.50 7.97
C LYS A 39 -5.06 16.98 9.34
N ARG A 40 -4.47 16.49 10.44
CA ARG A 40 -4.84 16.86 11.81
C ARG A 40 -3.99 18.00 12.38
N HIS A 41 -2.85 18.30 11.75
CA HIS A 41 -2.00 19.46 12.01
C HIS A 41 -2.31 20.56 10.99
#